data_AF-A0A1G1GI78-F1
#
_entry.id   AF-A0A1G1GI78-F1
#
_cell.length_a   1.000
_cell.length_b   1.000
_cell.length_c   1.000
_cell.angle_alpha   90.00
_cell.angle_beta   90.00
_cell.angle_gamma   90.00
#
_symmetry.space_group_name_H-M   'P 1'
#
loop_
_entity.id
_entity.type
_entity.pdbx_description
1 polymer ?
#
loop_
_entity_poly.entity_id
_entity_poly.type
_entity_poly.pdbx_seq_one_letter_code
_entity_poly.pdbx_strand_id
1 'polypeptide(L)'
;MKIKKRIPKKKEAANETEDLQVILQNIQSKSTGAFDKYRVPLIVIIVLIGILIIGAGSYRLLSSHWNKAASVLEYKAYNYFLEGNYSKALSSFQEIADNYSGSKSAPVALYYIGNSFSGLGQYDDAVRTYNEFINKYSDHQTILPLVYLNLGSVYMNKKDYNSAVSAFKNVLSLKDSLVSDRAVYEMAKAYEASGDSVNAIERYEYLTKTYPASSWSQEAKSRLSKVKGDSPILPVGQVQDGGKQVKGGK
;
A
#
# COMPACT_ATOMS: atom_id res chain seq x y z
N MET A 1 -14.77 64.24 -81.23
CA MET A 1 -13.83 64.23 -80.09
C MET A 1 -14.15 63.03 -79.19
N LYS A 2 -13.35 61.96 -79.22
CA LYS A 2 -13.47 60.82 -78.28
C LYS A 2 -12.07 60.44 -77.79
N ILE A 3 -11.75 60.88 -76.58
CA ILE A 3 -10.50 60.56 -75.88
C ILE A 3 -10.64 59.11 -75.36
N LYS A 4 -9.98 58.15 -76.00
CA LYS A 4 -9.80 56.81 -75.41
C LYS A 4 -8.71 56.91 -74.34
N LYS A 5 -9.11 57.01 -73.07
CA LYS A 5 -8.20 56.76 -71.93
C LYS A 5 -7.75 55.29 -71.99
N ARG A 6 -6.45 55.05 -72.20
CA ARG A 6 -5.81 53.75 -71.95
C ARG A 6 -5.82 53.51 -70.44
N ILE A 7 -6.55 52.50 -69.99
CA ILE A 7 -6.44 51.97 -68.62
C ILE A 7 -5.44 50.80 -68.67
N PRO A 8 -4.37 50.76 -67.85
CA PRO A 8 -3.37 49.70 -67.90
C PRO A 8 -3.83 48.48 -67.10
N LYS A 9 -4.96 47.86 -67.46
CA LYS A 9 -5.56 46.73 -66.72
C LYS A 9 -4.70 45.46 -66.64
N LYS A 10 -3.68 45.34 -67.49
CA LYS A 10 -2.81 44.15 -67.59
C LYS A 10 -1.65 44.16 -66.58
N LYS A 11 -1.24 45.33 -66.07
CA LYS A 11 -0.13 45.42 -65.10
C LYS A 11 -0.57 45.15 -63.67
N GLU A 12 -1.75 45.61 -63.25
CA GLU A 12 -2.29 45.35 -61.90
C GLU A 12 -2.62 43.87 -61.67
N ALA A 13 -3.32 43.23 -62.62
CA ALA A 13 -3.65 41.80 -62.50
C ALA A 13 -2.40 40.89 -62.49
N ALA A 14 -1.31 41.29 -63.16
CA ALA A 14 -0.05 40.56 -63.12
C ALA A 14 0.66 40.72 -61.76
N ASN A 15 0.62 41.92 -61.18
CA ASN A 15 1.22 42.21 -59.88
C ASN A 15 0.48 41.51 -58.73
N GLU A 16 -0.85 41.47 -58.76
CA GLU A 16 -1.65 40.71 -57.79
C GLU A 16 -1.40 39.20 -57.87
N THR A 17 -1.21 38.65 -59.08
CA THR A 17 -0.86 37.23 -59.22
C THR A 17 0.55 36.90 -58.74
N GLU A 18 1.52 37.81 -58.93
CA GLU A 18 2.87 37.67 -58.39
C GLU A 18 2.87 37.76 -56.85
N ASP A 19 2.13 38.71 -56.27
CA ASP A 19 1.98 38.84 -54.82
C ASP A 19 1.30 37.60 -54.20
N LEU A 20 0.26 37.06 -54.84
CA LEU A 20 -0.38 35.82 -54.40
C LEU A 20 0.59 34.63 -54.49
N GLN A 21 1.40 34.54 -55.54
CA GLN A 21 2.41 33.48 -55.67
C GLN A 21 3.48 33.60 -54.58
N VAL A 22 3.94 34.81 -54.25
CA VAL A 22 4.90 35.04 -53.15
C VAL A 22 4.29 34.69 -51.79
N ILE A 23 3.02 35.06 -51.54
CA ILE A 23 2.31 34.68 -50.31
C ILE A 23 2.16 33.16 -50.21
N LEU A 24 1.78 32.50 -51.30
CA LEU A 24 1.66 31.04 -51.36
C LEU A 24 3.03 30.37 -51.14
N GLN A 25 4.10 30.91 -51.72
CA GLN A 25 5.46 30.40 -51.55
C GLN A 25 5.97 30.60 -50.11
N ASN A 26 5.62 31.72 -49.47
CA ASN A 26 5.92 31.98 -48.06
C ASN A 26 5.14 31.05 -47.12
N ILE A 27 3.86 30.79 -47.42
CA ILE A 27 3.05 29.83 -46.66
C ILE A 27 3.59 28.40 -46.84
N GLN A 28 3.93 28.01 -48.07
CA GLN A 28 4.49 26.69 -48.38
C GLN A 28 5.86 26.49 -47.73
N SER A 29 6.78 27.46 -47.81
CA SER A 29 8.11 27.37 -47.21
C SER A 29 8.08 27.36 -45.68
N LYS A 30 7.21 28.17 -45.07
CA LYS A 30 7.05 28.22 -43.61
C LYS A 30 6.35 26.97 -43.06
N SER A 31 5.39 26.42 -43.83
CA SER A 31 4.72 25.16 -43.53
C SER A 31 5.70 23.98 -43.61
N THR A 32 6.38 23.81 -44.74
CA THR A 32 7.35 22.71 -44.95
C THR A 32 8.50 22.72 -43.95
N GLY A 33 9.08 23.89 -43.65
CA GLY A 33 10.15 24.00 -42.66
C GLY A 33 9.73 23.64 -41.23
N ALA A 34 8.49 23.93 -40.84
CA ALA A 34 7.95 23.51 -39.55
C ALA A 34 7.67 22.00 -39.50
N PHE A 35 7.12 21.43 -40.58
CA PHE A 35 6.89 19.99 -40.69
C PHE A 35 8.20 19.20 -40.61
N ASP A 36 9.25 19.59 -41.32
CA ASP A 36 10.53 18.87 -41.28
C ASP A 36 11.22 18.98 -39.92
N LYS A 37 11.08 20.12 -39.22
CA LYS A 37 11.64 20.33 -37.87
C LYS A 37 11.04 19.39 -36.82
N TYR A 38 9.76 19.04 -36.93
CA TYR A 38 9.06 18.21 -35.93
C TYR A 38 8.72 16.79 -36.40
N ARG A 39 8.90 16.45 -37.68
CA ARG A 39 8.54 15.13 -38.24
C ARG A 39 9.26 13.97 -37.55
N VAL A 40 10.59 14.04 -37.42
CA VAL A 40 11.38 12.98 -36.78
C VAL A 40 11.05 12.80 -35.29
N PRO A 41 11.03 13.85 -34.44
CA PRO A 41 10.67 13.66 -33.04
C PRO A 41 9.22 13.16 -32.85
N LEU A 42 8.28 13.56 -33.71
CA LEU A 42 6.91 13.03 -33.66
C LEU A 42 6.85 11.53 -33.99
N ILE A 43 7.58 11.08 -35.03
CA ILE A 43 7.67 9.64 -35.37
C ILE A 43 8.30 8.87 -34.21
N VAL A 44 9.38 9.40 -33.60
CA VAL A 44 10.00 8.78 -32.42
C VAL A 44 9.00 8.65 -31.26
N ILE A 45 8.23 9.70 -30.96
CA ILE A 45 7.19 9.66 -29.93
C ILE A 45 6.13 8.59 -30.25
N ILE A 46 5.65 8.51 -31.49
CA ILE A 46 4.66 7.49 -31.90
C ILE A 46 5.21 6.08 -31.76
N VAL A 47 6.47 5.85 -32.16
CA VAL A 47 7.14 4.55 -32.01
C VAL A 47 7.30 4.18 -30.54
N LEU A 48 7.73 5.13 -29.70
CA LEU A 48 7.85 4.94 -28.26
C LEU A 48 6.48 4.59 -27.62
N ILE A 49 5.41 5.29 -28.01
CA ILE A 49 4.05 4.97 -27.57
C ILE A 49 3.63 3.57 -28.05
N GLY A 50 3.94 3.20 -29.30
CA GLY A 50 3.66 1.87 -29.83
C GLY A 50 4.36 0.76 -29.03
N ILE A 51 5.64 0.94 -28.71
CA ILE A 51 6.40 0.00 -27.86
C ILE A 51 5.77 -0.10 -26.47
N LEU A 52 5.37 1.04 -25.86
CA LEU A 52 4.71 1.04 -24.56
C LEU A 52 3.35 0.31 -24.59
N ILE A 53 2.55 0.50 -25.65
CA ILE A 53 1.26 -0.18 -25.81
C ILE A 53 1.44 -1.69 -25.98
N ILE A 54 2.37 -2.11 -26.84
CA ILE A 54 2.69 -3.53 -27.05
C ILE A 54 3.21 -4.13 -25.74
N GLY A 55 4.15 -3.47 -25.07
CA GLY A 55 4.67 -3.89 -23.78
C GLY A 55 3.57 -4.03 -22.72
N ALA A 56 2.66 -3.06 -22.62
CA ALA A 56 1.51 -3.11 -21.72
C ALA A 56 0.52 -4.22 -22.09
N GLY A 57 0.27 -4.46 -23.38
CA GLY A 57 -0.58 -5.54 -23.88
C GLY A 57 -0.01 -6.92 -23.59
N SER A 58 1.27 -7.12 -23.92
CA SER A 58 2.02 -8.34 -23.60
C SER A 58 2.09 -8.59 -22.09
N TYR A 59 2.34 -7.55 -21.30
CA TYR A 59 2.33 -7.64 -19.83
C TYR A 59 0.93 -8.02 -19.31
N ARG A 60 -0.15 -7.43 -19.84
CA ARG A 60 -1.53 -7.78 -19.45
C ARG A 60 -1.90 -9.22 -19.79
N LEU A 61 -1.51 -9.71 -20.96
CA LEU A 61 -1.77 -11.10 -21.36
C LEU A 61 -0.98 -12.07 -20.48
N LEU A 62 0.32 -11.84 -20.31
CA LEU A 62 1.17 -12.68 -19.48
C LEU A 62 0.70 -12.68 -18.02
N SER A 63 0.47 -11.48 -17.45
CA SER A 63 -0.05 -11.35 -16.09
C SER A 63 -1.44 -11.97 -15.94
N SER A 64 -2.32 -11.93 -16.96
CA SER A 64 -3.62 -12.59 -16.88
C SER A 64 -3.49 -14.11 -16.73
N HIS A 65 -2.62 -14.74 -17.52
CA HIS A 65 -2.37 -16.19 -17.41
C HIS A 65 -1.73 -16.56 -16.07
N TRP A 66 -0.76 -15.77 -15.61
CA TRP A 66 -0.07 -16.01 -14.34
C TRP A 66 -1.01 -15.85 -13.15
N ASN A 67 -1.89 -14.83 -13.17
CA ASN A 67 -2.90 -14.62 -12.14
C ASN A 67 -3.88 -15.78 -12.03
N LYS A 68 -4.33 -16.34 -13.17
CA LYS A 68 -5.24 -17.50 -13.16
C LYS A 68 -4.56 -18.73 -12.57
N ALA A 69 -3.36 -19.06 -13.04
CA ALA A 69 -2.59 -20.19 -12.50
C ALA A 69 -2.32 -20.04 -11.00
N ALA A 70 -1.86 -18.86 -10.57
CA ALA A 70 -1.61 -18.55 -9.17
C ALA A 70 -2.88 -18.65 -8.31
N SER A 71 -4.04 -18.20 -8.81
CA SER A 71 -5.30 -18.29 -8.05
C SER A 71 -5.77 -19.72 -7.80
N VAL A 72 -5.54 -20.65 -8.74
CA VAL A 72 -5.88 -22.07 -8.56
C VAL A 72 -4.96 -22.70 -7.52
N LEU A 73 -3.67 -22.36 -7.58
CA LEU A 73 -2.70 -22.83 -6.60
C LEU A 73 -2.98 -22.24 -5.22
N GLU A 74 -3.37 -20.97 -5.13
CA GLU A 74 -3.79 -20.28 -3.91
C GLU A 74 -4.97 -21.00 -3.26
N TYR A 75 -6.01 -21.33 -4.03
CA TYR A 75 -7.16 -22.06 -3.52
C TYR A 75 -6.77 -23.41 -2.91
N LYS A 76 -5.91 -24.17 -3.60
CA LYS A 76 -5.40 -25.45 -3.09
C LYS A 76 -4.57 -25.26 -1.81
N ALA A 77 -3.65 -24.30 -1.80
CA ALA A 77 -2.81 -23.98 -0.65
C ALA A 77 -3.65 -23.55 0.56
N TYR A 78 -4.69 -22.76 0.32
CA TYR A 78 -5.63 -22.32 1.33
C TYR A 78 -6.44 -23.47 1.93
N ASN A 79 -6.88 -24.44 1.12
CA ASN A 79 -7.54 -25.63 1.65
C ASN A 79 -6.62 -26.44 2.58
N TYR A 80 -5.35 -26.64 2.21
CA TYR A 80 -4.38 -27.27 3.14
C TYR A 80 -4.22 -26.47 4.43
N PHE A 81 -4.25 -25.14 4.35
CA PHE A 81 -4.16 -24.28 5.53
C PHE A 81 -5.38 -24.44 6.45
N LEU A 82 -6.59 -24.49 5.87
CA LEU A 82 -7.83 -24.69 6.62
C LEU A 82 -7.93 -26.07 7.27
N GLU A 83 -7.35 -27.10 6.64
CA GLU A 83 -7.20 -28.44 7.20
C GLU A 83 -6.15 -28.51 8.34
N GLY A 84 -5.46 -27.40 8.63
CA GLY A 84 -4.35 -27.36 9.60
C GLY A 84 -3.07 -28.02 9.08
N ASN A 85 -3.02 -28.41 7.79
CA ASN A 85 -1.83 -28.98 7.18
C ASN A 85 -0.85 -27.89 6.75
N TYR A 86 -0.28 -27.21 7.73
CA TYR A 86 0.58 -26.04 7.53
C TYR A 86 1.83 -26.34 6.69
N SER A 87 2.37 -27.57 6.74
CA SER A 87 3.54 -27.94 5.92
C SER A 87 3.21 -28.02 4.42
N LYS A 88 2.06 -28.61 4.06
CA LYS A 88 1.60 -28.63 2.65
C LYS A 88 1.19 -27.23 2.19
N ALA A 89 0.49 -26.48 3.04
CA ALA A 89 0.11 -25.10 2.78
C ALA A 89 1.36 -24.25 2.49
N LEU A 90 2.36 -24.30 3.36
CA LEU A 90 3.64 -23.61 3.21
C LEU A 90 4.30 -23.93 1.87
N SER A 91 4.40 -25.22 1.53
CA SER A 91 5.02 -25.65 0.27
C SER A 91 4.27 -25.09 -0.95
N SER A 92 2.92 -25.13 -0.94
CA SER A 92 2.12 -24.61 -2.05
C SER A 92 2.11 -23.08 -2.14
N PHE A 93 2.12 -22.36 -1.01
CA PHE A 93 2.25 -20.91 -1.03
C PHE A 93 3.66 -20.45 -1.45
N GLN A 94 4.71 -21.20 -1.10
CA GLN A 94 6.07 -20.92 -1.56
C GLN A 94 6.17 -21.05 -3.08
N GLU A 95 5.52 -22.05 -3.68
CA GLU A 95 5.44 -22.18 -5.13
C GLU A 95 4.80 -20.95 -5.80
N ILE A 96 3.81 -20.32 -5.16
CA ILE A 96 3.23 -19.04 -5.62
C ILE A 96 4.24 -17.90 -5.51
N ALA A 97 4.93 -17.80 -4.37
CA ALA A 97 5.91 -16.75 -4.13
C ALA A 97 7.10 -16.82 -5.11
N ASP A 98 7.54 -18.03 -5.46
CA ASP A 98 8.71 -18.26 -6.31
C ASP A 98 8.36 -18.10 -7.80
N ASN A 99 7.25 -18.71 -8.25
CA ASN A 99 6.93 -18.79 -9.68
C ASN A 99 5.93 -17.72 -10.15
N TYR A 100 5.19 -17.10 -9.22
CA TYR A 100 4.10 -16.16 -9.53
C TYR A 100 4.20 -14.88 -8.71
N SER A 101 5.43 -14.43 -8.42
CA SER A 101 5.74 -13.27 -7.56
C SER A 101 5.11 -11.93 -8.01
N GLY A 102 4.75 -11.79 -9.28
CA GLY A 102 4.06 -10.62 -9.84
C GLY A 102 2.51 -10.75 -9.91
N SER A 103 1.96 -11.86 -9.42
CA SER A 103 0.50 -12.10 -9.42
C SER A 103 -0.18 -11.42 -8.22
N LYS A 104 -1.50 -11.25 -8.31
CA LYS A 104 -2.35 -10.80 -7.20
C LYS A 104 -2.34 -11.77 -6.01
N SER A 105 -2.00 -13.03 -6.26
CA SER A 105 -1.87 -14.06 -5.23
C SER A 105 -0.56 -13.97 -4.46
N ALA A 106 0.46 -13.28 -4.98
CA ALA A 106 1.78 -13.18 -4.34
C ALA A 106 1.75 -12.55 -2.92
N PRO A 107 1.07 -11.42 -2.66
CA PRO A 107 0.93 -10.90 -1.30
C PRO A 107 0.14 -11.86 -0.39
N VAL A 108 -0.93 -12.48 -0.89
CA VAL A 108 -1.72 -13.47 -0.13
C VAL A 108 -0.85 -14.66 0.25
N ALA A 109 -0.08 -15.19 -0.68
CA ALA A 109 0.83 -16.30 -0.44
C ALA A 109 1.85 -15.95 0.63
N LEU A 110 2.50 -14.78 0.56
CA LEU A 110 3.50 -14.38 1.55
C LEU A 110 2.88 -14.21 2.96
N TYR A 111 1.67 -13.68 3.05
CA TYR A 111 0.92 -13.64 4.32
C TYR A 111 0.66 -15.04 4.88
N TYR A 112 0.21 -15.99 4.06
CA TYR A 112 -0.06 -17.35 4.52
C TYR A 112 1.20 -18.21 4.73
N ILE A 113 2.34 -17.91 4.09
CA ILE A 113 3.64 -18.49 4.44
C ILE A 113 3.97 -18.14 5.89
N GLY A 114 3.85 -16.86 6.26
CA GLY A 114 4.07 -16.41 7.64
C GLY A 114 3.11 -17.09 8.63
N ASN A 115 1.82 -17.19 8.28
CA ASN A 115 0.83 -17.89 9.09
C ASN A 115 1.14 -19.39 9.23
N SER A 116 1.62 -20.02 8.17
CA SER A 116 1.97 -21.44 8.16
C SER A 116 3.20 -21.71 9.04
N PHE A 117 4.23 -20.87 8.94
CA PHE A 117 5.37 -20.91 9.87
C PHE A 117 4.92 -20.73 11.32
N SER A 118 4.02 -19.77 11.59
CA SER A 118 3.46 -19.58 12.93
C SER A 118 2.68 -20.81 13.41
N GLY A 119 1.88 -21.44 12.54
CA GLY A 119 1.12 -22.67 12.86
C GLY A 119 2.02 -23.88 13.11
N LEU A 120 3.22 -23.91 12.51
CA LEU A 120 4.25 -24.91 12.76
C LEU A 120 5.11 -24.61 14.00
N GLY A 121 4.88 -23.48 14.68
CA GLY A 121 5.72 -23.01 15.80
C GLY A 121 7.09 -22.47 15.38
N GLN A 122 7.32 -22.31 14.08
CA GLN A 122 8.55 -21.76 13.50
C GLN A 122 8.51 -20.22 13.54
N TYR A 123 8.53 -19.68 14.76
CA TYR A 123 8.25 -18.25 14.99
C TYR A 123 9.27 -17.30 14.36
N ASP A 124 10.56 -17.67 14.29
CA ASP A 124 11.58 -16.83 13.67
C ASP A 124 11.39 -16.72 12.15
N ASP A 125 11.01 -17.82 11.51
CA ASP A 125 10.69 -17.82 10.08
C ASP A 125 9.42 -17.01 9.81
N ALA A 126 8.40 -17.14 10.67
CA ALA A 126 7.18 -16.32 10.59
C ALA A 126 7.48 -14.82 10.70
N VAL A 127 8.30 -14.41 11.67
CA VAL A 127 8.73 -13.01 11.83
C VAL A 127 9.45 -12.52 10.57
N ARG A 128 10.39 -13.30 10.04
CA ARG A 128 11.13 -12.94 8.81
C ARG A 128 10.19 -12.76 7.63
N THR A 129 9.24 -13.69 7.43
CA THR A 129 8.26 -13.61 6.34
C THR A 129 7.32 -12.42 6.48
N TYR A 130 6.80 -12.12 7.67
CA TYR A 130 5.94 -10.94 7.86
C TYR A 130 6.69 -9.64 7.61
N ASN A 131 7.95 -9.54 8.04
CA ASN A 131 8.79 -8.38 7.73
C ASN A 131 9.07 -8.26 6.23
N GLU A 132 9.25 -9.39 5.52
CA GLU A 132 9.34 -9.40 4.06
C GLU A 132 8.05 -8.84 3.43
N PHE A 133 6.88 -9.25 3.92
CA PHE A 133 5.60 -8.69 3.46
C PHE A 133 5.55 -7.18 3.68
N ILE A 134 5.89 -6.71 4.88
CA ILE A 134 5.87 -5.28 5.22
C ILE A 134 6.79 -4.49 4.28
N ASN A 135 7.95 -5.03 3.93
CA ASN A 135 8.90 -4.38 3.03
C ASN A 135 8.44 -4.39 1.57
N LYS A 136 7.83 -5.48 1.11
CA LYS A 136 7.48 -5.68 -0.31
C LYS A 136 6.10 -5.15 -0.69
N TYR A 137 5.16 -5.16 0.26
CA TYR A 137 3.75 -4.88 0.06
C TYR A 137 3.21 -3.87 1.10
N SER A 138 4.02 -2.87 1.45
CA SER A 138 3.66 -1.81 2.41
C SER A 138 2.43 -0.99 2.00
N ASP A 139 2.06 -0.99 0.72
CA ASP A 139 0.89 -0.33 0.17
C ASP A 139 -0.36 -1.22 0.15
N HIS A 140 -0.24 -2.51 0.47
CA HIS A 140 -1.33 -3.48 0.43
C HIS A 140 -2.25 -3.38 1.66
N GLN A 141 -3.01 -2.27 1.74
CA GLN A 141 -3.82 -1.87 2.89
C GLN A 141 -4.82 -2.92 3.40
N THR A 142 -5.28 -3.84 2.54
CA THR A 142 -6.24 -4.88 2.94
C THR A 142 -5.62 -5.98 3.80
N ILE A 143 -4.34 -6.32 3.58
CA ILE A 143 -3.68 -7.46 4.23
C ILE A 143 -2.67 -6.97 5.29
N LEU A 144 -2.06 -5.80 5.07
CA LEU A 144 -1.07 -5.24 5.98
C LEU A 144 -1.53 -5.16 7.45
N PRO A 145 -2.79 -4.79 7.79
CA PRO A 145 -3.26 -4.86 9.18
C PRO A 145 -3.23 -6.27 9.78
N LEU A 146 -3.57 -7.29 8.98
CA LEU A 146 -3.55 -8.69 9.41
C LEU A 146 -2.12 -9.19 9.61
N VAL A 147 -1.19 -8.75 8.77
CA VAL A 147 0.24 -9.05 8.90
C VAL A 147 0.79 -8.50 10.20
N TYR A 148 0.54 -7.22 10.52
CA TYR A 148 0.97 -6.65 11.80
C TYR A 148 0.32 -7.33 13.01
N LEU A 149 -0.96 -7.67 12.92
CA LEU A 149 -1.67 -8.37 13.98
C LEU A 149 -1.08 -9.78 14.24
N ASN A 150 -0.81 -10.54 13.18
CA ASN A 150 -0.23 -11.88 13.31
C ASN A 150 1.24 -11.82 13.73
N LEU A 151 2.00 -10.84 13.24
CA LEU A 151 3.36 -10.59 13.71
C LEU A 151 3.39 -10.31 15.21
N GLY A 152 2.47 -9.47 15.71
CA GLY A 152 2.32 -9.22 17.14
C GLY A 152 1.96 -10.49 17.92
N SER A 153 1.09 -11.33 17.36
CA SER A 153 0.72 -12.63 17.96
C SER A 153 1.92 -13.60 18.00
N VAL A 154 2.78 -13.60 17.00
CA VAL A 154 4.03 -14.39 17.00
C VAL A 154 4.97 -13.87 18.08
N TYR A 155 5.15 -12.56 18.23
CA TYR A 155 5.94 -11.99 19.31
C TYR A 155 5.39 -12.31 20.69
N MET A 156 4.05 -12.35 20.86
CA MET A 156 3.41 -12.84 22.09
C MET A 156 3.81 -14.27 22.42
N ASN A 157 3.82 -15.17 21.43
CA ASN A 157 4.25 -16.56 21.62
C ASN A 157 5.74 -16.67 21.97
N LYS A 158 6.57 -15.77 21.42
CA LYS A 158 7.98 -15.64 21.79
C LYS A 158 8.20 -14.96 23.15
N LYS A 159 7.14 -14.48 23.81
CA LYS A 159 7.19 -13.64 25.03
C LYS A 159 7.95 -12.33 24.86
N ASP A 160 8.12 -11.88 23.62
CA ASP A 160 8.67 -10.55 23.31
C ASP A 160 7.52 -9.54 23.28
N TYR A 161 7.07 -9.16 24.47
CA TYR A 161 5.89 -8.30 24.63
C TYR A 161 6.12 -6.89 24.06
N ASN A 162 7.34 -6.38 24.06
CA ASN A 162 7.67 -5.06 23.50
C ASN A 162 7.50 -5.04 21.98
N SER A 163 8.01 -6.05 21.28
CA SER A 163 7.82 -6.19 19.84
C SER A 163 6.36 -6.48 19.50
N ALA A 164 5.65 -7.24 20.33
CA ALA A 164 4.21 -7.47 20.16
C ALA A 164 3.40 -6.18 20.21
N VAL A 165 3.60 -5.37 21.26
CA VAL A 165 2.97 -4.05 21.42
C VAL A 165 3.27 -3.15 20.21
N SER A 166 4.52 -3.14 19.73
CA SER A 166 4.91 -2.33 18.57
C SER A 166 4.18 -2.75 17.30
N ALA A 167 4.07 -4.06 17.05
CA ALA A 167 3.33 -4.59 15.90
C ALA A 167 1.82 -4.26 15.99
N PHE A 168 1.20 -4.42 17.15
CA PHE A 168 -0.21 -4.05 17.35
C PHE A 168 -0.45 -2.55 17.19
N LYS A 169 0.48 -1.71 17.66
CA LYS A 169 0.43 -0.25 17.45
C LYS A 169 0.47 0.12 15.97
N ASN A 170 1.23 -0.61 15.14
CA ASN A 170 1.25 -0.37 13.70
C ASN A 170 -0.11 -0.62 13.05
N VAL A 171 -0.93 -1.56 13.54
CA VAL A 171 -2.32 -1.73 13.07
C VAL A 171 -3.13 -0.44 13.28
N LEU A 172 -2.97 0.20 14.44
CA LEU A 172 -3.71 1.42 14.80
C LEU A 172 -3.22 2.67 14.04
N SER A 173 -2.02 2.60 13.45
CA SER A 173 -1.49 3.66 12.57
C SER A 173 -2.08 3.60 11.15
N LEU A 174 -2.69 2.47 10.78
CA LEU A 174 -3.34 2.30 9.48
C LEU A 174 -4.77 2.85 9.53
N LYS A 175 -5.15 3.58 8.47
CA LYS A 175 -6.49 4.15 8.35
C LYS A 175 -7.52 3.04 8.13
N ASP A 176 -8.67 3.14 8.80
CA ASP A 176 -9.85 2.29 8.60
C ASP A 176 -9.59 0.76 8.72
N SER A 177 -8.62 0.36 9.56
CA SER A 177 -8.31 -1.06 9.78
C SER A 177 -9.47 -1.79 10.48
N LEU A 178 -9.98 -2.85 9.83
CA LEU A 178 -11.06 -3.71 10.33
C LEU A 178 -10.69 -4.53 11.57
N VAL A 179 -9.40 -4.57 11.94
CA VAL A 179 -8.89 -5.34 13.09
C VAL A 179 -8.32 -4.44 14.18
N SER A 180 -8.66 -3.15 14.18
CA SER A 180 -8.19 -2.18 15.17
C SER A 180 -8.62 -2.55 16.59
N ASP A 181 -9.87 -2.95 16.78
CA ASP A 181 -10.41 -3.35 18.08
C ASP A 181 -9.68 -4.59 18.64
N ARG A 182 -9.43 -5.59 17.79
CA ARG A 182 -8.64 -6.77 18.14
C ARG A 182 -7.19 -6.39 18.46
N ALA A 183 -6.57 -5.50 17.69
CA ALA A 183 -5.21 -5.04 17.96
C ALA A 183 -5.10 -4.31 19.30
N VAL A 184 -6.07 -3.46 19.66
CA VAL A 184 -6.12 -2.83 21.00
C VAL A 184 -6.23 -3.89 22.09
N TYR A 185 -7.10 -4.89 21.91
CA TYR A 185 -7.27 -5.97 22.88
C TYR A 185 -5.97 -6.77 23.08
N GLU A 186 -5.32 -7.19 22.00
CA GLU A 186 -4.07 -7.97 22.08
C GLU A 186 -2.91 -7.12 22.60
N MET A 187 -2.88 -5.81 22.31
CA MET A 187 -1.93 -4.87 22.90
C MET A 187 -2.11 -4.76 24.41
N ALA A 188 -3.36 -4.70 24.90
CA ALA A 188 -3.64 -4.70 26.33
C ALA A 188 -3.18 -5.99 27.01
N LYS A 189 -3.40 -7.16 26.37
CA LYS A 189 -2.88 -8.44 26.83
C LYS A 189 -1.36 -8.52 26.84
N ALA A 190 -0.69 -7.91 25.86
CA ALA A 190 0.76 -7.83 25.82
C ALA A 190 1.30 -7.04 27.00
N TYR A 191 0.70 -5.88 27.31
CA TYR A 191 1.04 -5.11 28.50
C TYR A 191 0.79 -5.89 29.79
N GLU A 192 -0.39 -6.53 29.92
CA GLU A 192 -0.73 -7.39 31.06
C GLU A 192 0.31 -8.50 31.26
N ALA A 193 0.70 -9.20 30.18
CA ALA A 193 1.67 -10.28 30.23
C ALA A 193 3.10 -9.79 30.57
N SER A 194 3.43 -8.54 30.23
CA SER A 194 4.70 -7.91 30.61
C SER A 194 4.73 -7.37 32.04
N GLY A 195 3.59 -7.35 32.74
CA GLY A 195 3.44 -6.75 34.07
C GLY A 195 3.20 -5.23 34.05
N ASP A 196 3.04 -4.63 32.87
CA ASP A 196 2.70 -3.21 32.71
C ASP A 196 1.18 -3.00 32.88
N SER A 197 0.72 -3.12 34.13
CA SER A 197 -0.69 -3.00 34.47
C SER A 197 -1.27 -1.62 34.12
N VAL A 198 -0.45 -0.56 34.14
CA VAL A 198 -0.89 0.82 33.84
C VAL A 198 -1.33 0.91 32.37
N ASN A 199 -0.46 0.50 31.45
CA ASN A 199 -0.80 0.52 30.03
C ASN A 199 -1.86 -0.54 29.68
N ALA A 200 -1.88 -1.69 30.36
CA ALA A 200 -2.93 -2.69 30.17
C ALA A 200 -4.32 -2.13 30.50
N ILE A 201 -4.46 -1.47 31.65
CA ILE A 201 -5.70 -0.80 32.08
C ILE A 201 -6.14 0.25 31.05
N GLU A 202 -5.22 1.13 30.63
CA GLU A 202 -5.52 2.19 29.66
C GLU A 202 -6.08 1.61 28.35
N ARG A 203 -5.46 0.55 27.83
CA ARG A 203 -5.86 -0.06 26.55
C ARG A 203 -7.17 -0.83 26.66
N TYR A 204 -7.42 -1.55 27.76
CA TYR A 204 -8.74 -2.17 27.97
C TYR A 204 -9.85 -1.13 28.13
N GLU A 205 -9.62 -0.04 28.87
CA GLU A 205 -10.59 1.06 28.98
C GLU A 205 -10.86 1.69 27.62
N TYR A 206 -9.81 1.99 26.86
CA TYR A 206 -9.93 2.54 25.51
C TYR A 206 -10.77 1.64 24.60
N LEU A 207 -10.57 0.31 24.63
CA LEU A 207 -11.35 -0.65 23.86
C LEU A 207 -12.83 -0.60 24.22
N THR A 208 -13.15 -0.65 25.51
CA THR A 208 -14.55 -0.69 25.98
C THR A 208 -15.30 0.62 25.72
N LYS A 209 -14.60 1.75 25.66
CA LYS A 209 -15.14 3.07 25.37
C LYS A 209 -15.30 3.32 23.87
N THR A 210 -14.29 2.97 23.09
CA THR A 210 -14.22 3.30 21.65
C THR A 210 -14.92 2.25 20.79
N TYR A 211 -14.88 0.98 21.20
CA TYR A 211 -15.48 -0.14 20.49
C TYR A 211 -16.42 -0.95 21.40
N PRO A 212 -17.49 -0.33 21.95
CA PRO A 212 -18.37 -1.00 22.90
C PRO A 212 -19.05 -2.26 22.32
N ALA A 213 -19.27 -2.30 21.01
CA ALA A 213 -19.84 -3.44 20.28
C ALA A 213 -18.82 -4.47 19.78
N SER A 214 -17.52 -4.29 20.05
CA SER A 214 -16.49 -5.26 19.67
C SER A 214 -16.72 -6.60 20.36
N SER A 215 -16.45 -7.70 19.64
CA SER A 215 -16.45 -9.05 20.21
C SER A 215 -15.46 -9.21 21.37
N TRP A 216 -14.45 -8.35 21.46
CA TRP A 216 -13.43 -8.34 22.51
C TRP A 216 -13.82 -7.52 23.74
N SER A 217 -14.90 -6.73 23.67
CA SER A 217 -15.28 -5.75 24.70
C SER A 217 -15.66 -6.41 26.04
N GLN A 218 -16.40 -7.52 26.02
CA GLN A 218 -16.81 -8.20 27.27
C GLN A 218 -15.60 -8.79 28.01
N GLU A 219 -14.75 -9.50 27.29
CA GLU A 219 -13.53 -10.09 27.85
C GLU A 219 -12.57 -9.00 28.34
N ALA A 220 -12.45 -7.88 27.62
CA ALA A 220 -11.68 -6.73 28.05
C ALA A 220 -12.16 -6.14 29.39
N LYS A 221 -13.48 -6.06 29.63
CA LYS A 221 -14.02 -5.62 30.92
C LYS A 221 -13.67 -6.56 32.06
N SER A 222 -13.73 -7.86 31.80
CA SER A 222 -13.34 -8.90 32.77
C SER A 222 -11.87 -8.74 33.17
N ARG A 223 -10.97 -8.67 32.17
CA ARG A 223 -9.54 -8.49 32.38
C ARG A 223 -9.19 -7.17 33.04
N LEU A 224 -9.81 -6.07 32.62
CA LEU A 224 -9.66 -4.76 33.25
C LEU A 224 -9.96 -4.81 34.76
N SER A 225 -11.06 -5.47 35.14
CA SER A 225 -11.46 -5.59 36.54
C SER A 225 -10.43 -6.39 37.34
N LYS A 226 -9.93 -7.49 36.77
CA LYS A 226 -8.87 -8.30 37.36
C LYS A 226 -7.57 -7.51 37.54
N VAL A 227 -7.05 -6.90 36.48
CA VAL A 227 -5.78 -6.14 36.53
C VAL A 227 -5.86 -4.98 37.53
N LYS A 228 -7.01 -4.31 37.65
CA LYS A 228 -7.24 -3.28 38.68
C LYS A 228 -7.26 -3.82 40.11
N GLY A 229 -7.82 -5.01 40.33
CA GLY A 229 -7.83 -5.67 41.63
C GLY A 229 -6.44 -6.18 42.05
N ASP A 230 -5.64 -6.64 41.09
CA ASP A 230 -4.29 -7.15 41.31
C ASP A 230 -3.25 -6.01 41.44
N SER A 231 -3.55 -4.82 40.92
CA SER A 231 -2.68 -3.64 41.03
C SER A 231 -2.85 -2.98 42.41
N PRO A 232 -1.76 -2.67 43.14
CA PRO A 232 -1.86 -1.78 44.29
C PRO A 232 -2.55 -0.50 43.83
N ILE A 233 -3.59 -0.07 44.53
CA ILE A 233 -4.29 1.18 44.21
C ILE A 233 -3.27 2.31 44.34
N LEU A 234 -2.61 2.69 43.23
CA LEU A 234 -1.80 3.88 43.19
C LEU A 234 -2.80 5.04 43.24
N PRO A 235 -2.73 5.92 44.26
CA PRO A 235 -3.65 7.03 44.37
C PRO A 235 -3.63 7.83 43.07
N VAL A 236 -4.81 8.05 42.49
CA VAL A 236 -4.98 8.89 41.30
C VAL A 236 -4.53 10.30 41.66
N GLY A 237 -3.28 10.64 41.33
CA GLY A 237 -2.77 12.00 41.50
C GLY A 237 -1.31 12.10 41.90
N GLN A 238 -0.38 11.65 41.04
CA GLN A 238 0.92 12.30 40.85
C GLN A 238 1.40 12.09 39.41
N VAL A 239 0.69 12.70 38.46
CA VAL A 239 1.36 13.17 37.25
C VAL A 239 2.20 14.36 37.72
N GLN A 240 3.51 14.14 37.91
CA GLN A 240 4.45 15.25 38.07
C GLN A 240 4.43 16.04 36.77
N ASP A 241 3.76 17.19 36.82
CA ASP A 241 3.92 18.29 35.90
C ASP A 241 5.41 18.69 35.89
N GLY A 242 6.14 18.14 34.92
CA GLY A 242 7.53 18.47 34.61
C GLY A 242 7.68 19.80 33.88
N GLY A 243 6.78 20.77 34.10
CA GLY A 243 6.94 22.16 33.67
C GLY A 243 8.02 22.88 34.48
N LYS A 244 9.30 22.61 34.23
CA LYS A 244 10.37 23.49 34.71
C LYS A 244 10.38 24.78 33.87
N GLN A 245 9.75 25.80 34.43
CA GLN A 245 9.99 27.20 34.09
C GLN A 245 11.50 27.51 34.19
N VAL A 246 12.07 27.98 33.09
CA VAL A 246 13.36 28.68 33.10
C VAL A 246 13.06 30.14 33.43
N LYS A 247 13.27 30.54 34.70
CA LYS A 247 13.40 31.95 35.09
C LYS A 247 14.89 32.27 35.22
N GLY A 248 15.29 33.37 34.60
CA GLY A 248 16.66 33.88 34.57
C GLY A 248 17.13 34.47 35.90
N GLY A 249 18.43 34.78 35.94
CA GLY A 249 19.04 35.60 36.98
C GLY A 249 20.53 35.33 37.18
N LYS A 250 21.38 35.88 36.33
CA LYS A 250 22.42 36.86 36.66
C LYS A 250 23.04 37.41 35.38
#